data_AF-A0A1V8RT50-F1
#
_entry.id   AF-A0A1V8RT50-F1
#
_cell.length_a   1.000
_cell.length_b   1.000
_cell.length_c   1.000
_cell.angle_alpha   90.00
_cell.angle_beta   90.00
_cell.angle_gamma   90.00
#
_symmetry.space_group_name_H-M   'P 1'
#
loop_
_entity.id
_entity.type
_entity.pdbx_description
1 polymer ?
#
loop_
_entity_poly.entity_id
_entity_poly.type
_entity_poly.pdbx_seq_one_letter_code
_entity_poly.pdbx_strand_id
1 'polypeptide(L)'
;MAFTLSLNTNPLVNRFAEPDDLIDAIAYGIGIRDVQLTHEFVNPGWPAATITKFVRLFRNALARTGVRITSGMTGPYGRLNHFGHPDADVRRYYVDWFKTFADISAELGAPSLGTQFAIFTHKDYDDPQRRAALIDIALECWRELAEHARVAGLEYLFWEPMSVGREFGHTIESCRELQARIDAAGLPIPLKMMVDIDHGDVTSPNPADIDPYAWAGAFPKQSPIIHIKQSSMNKGGHWPFTAAYNKDGRIVPQKLLEAVRQGGGTDNEICLELSFREREPVDRQVVSMIRESVDFWAPHIETGRADLIAAN
;
A
#
# COMPACT_ATOMS: atom_id res chain seq x y z
N MET A 1 21.94 2.66 -0.18
CA MET A 1 20.72 3.48 0.02
C MET A 1 20.17 3.17 1.42
N ALA A 2 19.31 4.02 1.98
CA ALA A 2 18.80 3.90 3.34
C ALA A 2 17.27 3.77 3.29
N PHE A 3 16.67 3.18 4.33
CA PHE A 3 15.21 3.13 4.48
C PHE A 3 14.60 4.55 4.48
N THR A 4 13.42 4.69 3.88
CA THR A 4 12.59 5.89 3.94
C THR A 4 11.28 5.61 4.67
N LEU A 5 10.64 6.65 5.21
CA LEU A 5 9.33 6.54 5.82
C LEU A 5 8.28 7.21 4.94
N SER A 6 7.17 6.53 4.68
CA SER A 6 6.02 7.07 3.97
C SER A 6 4.72 6.89 4.75
N LEU A 7 3.64 7.52 4.27
CA LEU A 7 2.29 7.38 4.79
C LEU A 7 1.34 6.92 3.68
N ASN A 8 0.61 5.84 3.91
CA ASN A 8 -0.56 5.51 3.10
C ASN A 8 -1.74 6.43 3.49
N THR A 9 -2.45 6.98 2.50
CA THR A 9 -3.51 7.96 2.74
C THR A 9 -4.87 7.40 3.17
N ASN A 10 -5.00 6.10 3.42
CA ASN A 10 -6.21 5.45 3.96
C ASN A 10 -6.92 6.25 5.06
N PRO A 11 -6.25 6.70 6.14
CA PRO A 11 -6.92 7.41 7.23
C PRO A 11 -7.33 8.84 6.87
N LEU A 12 -6.89 9.37 5.73
CA LEU A 12 -7.18 10.73 5.28
C LEU A 12 -8.40 10.77 4.34
N VAL A 13 -8.78 9.63 3.76
CA VAL A 13 -9.95 9.52 2.88
C VAL A 13 -11.22 10.00 3.58
N ASN A 14 -12.09 10.70 2.85
CA ASN A 14 -13.33 11.38 3.28
C ASN A 14 -13.14 12.56 4.25
N ARG A 15 -12.07 12.56 5.06
CA ARG A 15 -11.72 13.66 5.97
C ARG A 15 -11.11 14.82 5.21
N PHE A 16 -10.39 14.51 4.13
CA PHE A 16 -9.81 15.43 3.16
C PHE A 16 -10.29 15.06 1.76
N ALA A 17 -10.35 16.04 0.86
CA ALA A 17 -10.72 15.83 -0.55
C ALA A 17 -10.08 16.84 -1.49
N GLU A 18 -9.89 18.08 -1.04
CA GLU A 18 -9.19 19.10 -1.83
C GLU A 18 -7.68 18.82 -1.83
N PRO A 19 -7.00 18.83 -3.00
CA PRO A 19 -5.57 18.52 -3.07
C PRO A 19 -4.69 19.43 -2.21
N ASP A 20 -5.00 20.73 -2.17
CA ASP A 20 -4.24 21.68 -1.33
C ASP A 20 -4.41 21.37 0.16
N ASP A 21 -5.65 21.15 0.62
CA ASP A 21 -5.94 20.82 2.03
C ASP A 21 -5.28 19.50 2.47
N LEU A 22 -5.38 18.45 1.64
CA LEU A 22 -4.72 17.17 1.92
C LEU A 22 -3.20 17.32 2.02
N ILE A 23 -2.58 17.94 1.01
CA ILE A 23 -1.12 18.03 0.92
C ILE A 23 -0.56 18.99 1.98
N ASP A 24 -1.27 20.07 2.31
CA ASP A 24 -0.90 20.98 3.40
C ASP A 24 -1.04 20.28 4.77
N ALA A 25 -2.09 19.47 4.98
CA ALA A 25 -2.22 18.66 6.20
C ALA A 25 -1.09 17.64 6.34
N ILE A 26 -0.67 17.00 5.24
CA ILE A 26 0.48 16.07 5.22
C ILE A 26 1.78 16.82 5.50
N ALA A 27 2.02 17.95 4.85
CA ALA A 27 3.27 18.70 4.97
C ALA A 27 3.41 19.36 6.35
N TYR A 28 2.40 20.12 6.79
CA TYR A 28 2.49 20.98 7.96
C TYR A 28 1.92 20.32 9.22
N GLY A 29 0.83 19.55 9.09
CA GLY A 29 0.21 18.84 10.22
C GLY A 29 0.96 17.58 10.60
N ILE A 30 1.21 16.71 9.62
CA ILE A 30 1.85 15.40 9.84
C ILE A 30 3.37 15.50 9.75
N GLY A 31 3.89 16.29 8.82
CA GLY A 31 5.33 16.42 8.58
C GLY A 31 5.93 15.13 8.04
N ILE A 32 5.48 14.65 6.89
CA ILE A 32 6.12 13.51 6.20
C ILE A 32 6.21 13.81 4.70
N ARG A 33 7.34 13.44 4.07
CA ARG A 33 7.58 13.75 2.66
C ARG A 33 6.92 12.74 1.72
N ASP A 34 7.14 11.46 1.96
CA ASP A 34 6.77 10.41 1.01
C ASP A 34 5.37 9.85 1.33
N VAL A 35 4.57 9.64 0.29
CA VAL A 35 3.15 9.30 0.40
C VAL A 35 2.79 8.19 -0.58
N GLN A 36 2.12 7.17 -0.07
CA GLN A 36 1.38 6.23 -0.89
C GLN A 36 -0.06 6.74 -1.05
N LEU A 37 -0.37 7.29 -2.22
CA LEU A 37 -1.66 7.92 -2.49
C LEU A 37 -2.72 6.88 -2.81
N THR A 38 -3.89 7.02 -2.17
CA THR A 38 -5.04 6.17 -2.43
C THR A 38 -5.95 6.74 -3.52
N HIS A 39 -6.57 5.86 -4.29
CA HIS A 39 -7.34 6.24 -5.49
C HIS A 39 -8.52 7.20 -5.25
N GLU A 40 -9.04 7.33 -4.03
CA GLU A 40 -10.22 8.15 -3.75
C GLU A 40 -9.99 9.65 -4.03
N PHE A 41 -8.75 10.12 -3.95
CA PHE A 41 -8.40 11.53 -4.16
C PHE A 41 -8.34 11.94 -5.64
N VAL A 42 -7.99 10.99 -6.52
CA VAL A 42 -8.10 11.14 -7.96
C VAL A 42 -8.63 9.82 -8.52
N ASN A 43 -9.95 9.67 -8.55
CA ASN A 43 -10.55 8.39 -8.89
C ASN A 43 -10.44 8.12 -10.41
N PRO A 44 -9.84 7.00 -10.83
CA PRO A 44 -9.75 6.63 -12.24
C PRO A 44 -11.11 6.42 -12.94
N GLY A 45 -12.20 6.25 -12.18
CA GLY A 45 -13.56 6.17 -12.70
C GLY A 45 -14.22 7.53 -12.97
N TRP A 46 -13.56 8.66 -12.68
CA TRP A 46 -14.09 9.99 -13.00
C TRP A 46 -13.99 10.32 -14.50
N PRO A 47 -14.75 11.32 -14.98
CA PRO A 47 -14.55 11.84 -16.33
C PRO A 47 -13.09 12.32 -16.53
N ALA A 48 -12.51 12.04 -17.69
CA ALA A 48 -11.10 12.36 -17.99
C ALA A 48 -10.73 13.83 -17.70
N ALA A 49 -11.61 14.78 -18.05
CA ALA A 49 -11.38 16.20 -17.78
C ALA A 49 -11.28 16.52 -16.27
N THR A 50 -12.02 15.79 -15.43
CA THR A 50 -11.94 15.90 -13.97
C THR A 50 -10.61 15.36 -13.46
N ILE A 51 -10.19 14.19 -13.97
CA ILE A 51 -8.89 13.58 -13.63
C ILE A 51 -7.75 14.56 -13.97
N THR A 52 -7.70 15.06 -15.21
CA THR A 52 -6.68 16.02 -15.65
C THR A 52 -6.65 17.28 -14.78
N LYS A 53 -7.82 17.81 -14.39
CA LYS A 53 -7.91 18.96 -13.49
C LYS A 53 -7.27 18.63 -12.14
N PHE A 54 -7.63 17.50 -11.53
CA PHE A 54 -7.17 17.14 -10.18
C PHE A 54 -5.69 16.76 -10.16
N VAL A 55 -5.18 16.05 -11.17
CA VAL A 55 -3.74 15.77 -11.31
C VAL A 55 -2.94 17.08 -11.34
N ARG A 56 -3.39 18.09 -12.10
CA ARG A 56 -2.74 19.42 -12.11
C ARG A 56 -2.76 20.10 -10.74
N LEU A 57 -3.88 20.04 -10.02
CA LEU A 57 -3.99 20.61 -8.67
C LEU A 57 -3.03 19.91 -7.69
N PHE A 58 -2.98 18.58 -7.72
CA PHE A 58 -2.01 17.80 -6.94
C PHE A 58 -0.57 18.19 -7.27
N ARG A 59 -0.19 18.24 -8.55
CA ARG A 59 1.17 18.62 -8.95
C ARG A 59 1.58 19.99 -8.41
N ASN A 60 0.67 20.97 -8.40
CA ASN A 60 0.94 22.28 -7.83
C ASN A 60 1.15 22.22 -6.31
N ALA A 61 0.31 21.46 -5.59
CA ALA A 61 0.42 21.29 -4.14
C ALA A 61 1.71 20.55 -3.74
N LEU A 62 2.07 19.49 -4.47
CA LEU A 62 3.31 18.74 -4.27
C LEU A 62 4.54 19.63 -4.51
N ALA A 63 4.55 20.41 -5.61
CA ALA A 63 5.63 21.34 -5.91
C ALA A 63 5.76 22.47 -4.87
N ARG A 64 4.65 22.94 -4.31
CA ARG A 64 4.62 23.99 -3.27
C ARG A 64 5.14 23.52 -1.92
N THR A 65 4.93 22.25 -1.57
CA THR A 65 5.18 21.74 -0.21
C THR A 65 6.42 20.86 -0.11
N GLY A 66 6.84 20.23 -1.21
CA GLY A 66 7.91 19.23 -1.22
C GLY A 66 7.44 17.80 -0.94
N VAL A 67 6.13 17.59 -0.66
CA VAL A 67 5.53 16.25 -0.54
C VAL A 67 5.68 15.51 -1.87
N ARG A 68 5.91 14.19 -1.80
CA ARG A 68 6.12 13.30 -2.95
C ARG A 68 5.15 12.13 -2.89
N ILE A 69 4.53 11.83 -4.03
CA ILE A 69 3.79 10.58 -4.18
C ILE A 69 4.79 9.52 -4.67
N THR A 70 5.02 8.47 -3.88
CA THR A 70 6.00 7.40 -4.18
C THR A 70 5.33 6.11 -4.63
N SER A 71 4.03 5.98 -4.42
CA SER A 71 3.23 4.88 -4.96
C SER A 71 1.73 5.21 -5.01
N GLY A 72 0.99 4.53 -5.88
CA GLY A 72 -0.48 4.50 -5.87
C GLY A 72 -1.01 3.19 -5.29
N MET A 73 -2.04 3.23 -4.44
CA MET A 73 -2.68 2.03 -3.90
C MET A 73 -4.20 2.17 -3.90
N THR A 74 -4.93 1.06 -4.01
CA THR A 74 -6.37 1.07 -3.74
C THR A 74 -6.63 1.31 -2.26
N GLY A 75 -7.43 2.33 -1.95
CA GLY A 75 -7.75 2.73 -0.59
C GLY A 75 -8.84 1.87 0.07
N PRO A 76 -9.39 2.30 1.22
CA PRO A 76 -10.36 1.51 1.98
C PRO A 76 -11.62 1.15 1.19
N TYR A 77 -12.01 1.98 0.21
CA TYR A 77 -13.18 1.73 -0.63
C TYR A 77 -12.85 1.02 -1.95
N GLY A 78 -11.58 0.63 -2.13
CA GLY A 78 -11.08 -0.08 -3.30
C GLY A 78 -10.80 -1.57 -3.06
N ARG A 79 -11.07 -2.13 -1.88
CA ARG A 79 -10.86 -3.57 -1.63
C ARG A 79 -11.96 -4.41 -2.28
N LEU A 80 -11.78 -4.76 -3.54
CA LEU A 80 -12.79 -5.42 -4.39
C LEU A 80 -12.20 -6.66 -5.07
N ASN A 81 -13.07 -7.42 -5.75
CA ASN A 81 -12.64 -8.60 -6.51
C ASN A 81 -11.58 -8.27 -7.58
N HIS A 82 -11.68 -7.09 -8.21
CA HIS A 82 -10.81 -6.63 -9.31
C HIS A 82 -10.60 -7.71 -10.37
N PHE A 83 -9.36 -8.10 -10.63
CA PHE A 83 -9.00 -9.12 -11.61
C PHE A 83 -9.47 -10.54 -11.22
N GLY A 84 -9.90 -10.73 -9.97
CA GLY A 84 -10.58 -11.93 -9.49
C GLY A 84 -12.11 -11.91 -9.62
N HIS A 85 -12.70 -10.87 -10.21
CA HIS A 85 -14.14 -10.87 -10.45
C HIS A 85 -14.49 -11.96 -11.49
N PRO A 86 -15.55 -12.78 -11.30
CA PRO A 86 -15.86 -13.89 -12.21
C PRO A 86 -16.36 -13.43 -13.59
N ASP A 87 -16.99 -12.26 -13.67
CA ASP A 87 -17.45 -11.65 -14.92
C ASP A 87 -16.30 -10.98 -15.70
N ALA A 88 -16.22 -11.26 -17.00
CA ALA A 88 -15.13 -10.77 -17.86
C ALA A 88 -15.20 -9.27 -18.15
N ASP A 89 -16.39 -8.71 -18.28
CA ASP A 89 -16.58 -7.28 -18.57
C ASP A 89 -16.26 -6.43 -17.34
N VAL A 90 -16.58 -6.93 -16.15
CA VAL A 90 -16.17 -6.28 -14.89
C VAL A 90 -14.65 -6.33 -14.74
N ARG A 91 -13.98 -7.44 -15.07
CA ARG A 91 -12.50 -7.47 -15.09
C ARG A 91 -11.92 -6.49 -16.10
N ARG A 92 -12.50 -6.41 -17.31
CA ARG A 92 -12.09 -5.44 -18.34
C ARG A 92 -12.19 -4.01 -17.82
N TYR A 93 -13.30 -3.66 -17.17
CA TYR A 93 -13.46 -2.35 -16.52
C TYR A 93 -12.31 -2.06 -15.56
N TYR A 94 -11.98 -3.00 -14.66
CA TYR A 94 -10.88 -2.79 -13.71
C TYR A 94 -9.51 -2.75 -14.38
N VAL A 95 -9.26 -3.51 -15.45
CA VAL A 95 -8.01 -3.38 -16.23
C VAL A 95 -7.87 -1.96 -16.75
N ASP A 96 -8.90 -1.40 -17.39
CA ASP A 96 -8.85 -0.05 -17.94
C ASP A 96 -8.81 1.02 -16.83
N TRP A 97 -9.46 0.77 -15.70
CA TRP A 97 -9.40 1.59 -14.49
C TRP A 97 -7.98 1.65 -13.92
N PHE A 98 -7.28 0.51 -13.81
CA PHE A 98 -5.90 0.47 -13.31
C PHE A 98 -4.91 1.07 -14.31
N LYS A 99 -5.16 0.98 -15.62
CA LYS A 99 -4.36 1.70 -16.63
C LYS A 99 -4.45 3.20 -16.43
N THR A 100 -5.66 3.72 -16.21
CA THR A 100 -5.86 5.14 -15.86
C THR A 100 -5.20 5.49 -14.52
N PHE A 101 -5.22 4.58 -13.53
CA PHE A 101 -4.52 4.80 -12.28
C PHE A 101 -2.98 4.81 -12.44
N ALA A 102 -2.45 4.06 -13.41
CA ALA A 102 -1.04 4.10 -13.80
C ALA A 102 -0.66 5.46 -14.37
N ASP A 103 -1.49 6.02 -15.24
CA ASP A 103 -1.28 7.35 -15.80
C ASP A 103 -1.28 8.42 -14.70
N ILE A 104 -2.29 8.38 -13.81
CA ILE A 104 -2.38 9.28 -12.65
C ILE A 104 -1.13 9.17 -11.77
N SER A 105 -0.73 7.95 -11.41
CA SER A 105 0.42 7.70 -10.54
C SER A 105 1.72 8.23 -11.15
N ALA A 106 1.95 7.94 -12.43
CA ALA A 106 3.12 8.42 -13.16
C ALA A 106 3.14 9.95 -13.28
N GLU A 107 2.00 10.59 -13.59
CA GLU A 107 1.91 12.05 -13.66
C GLU A 107 2.16 12.76 -12.33
N LEU A 108 1.90 12.07 -11.20
CA LEU A 108 2.19 12.55 -9.84
C LEU A 108 3.60 12.17 -9.35
N GLY A 109 4.39 11.49 -10.18
CA GLY A 109 5.79 11.16 -9.93
C GLY A 109 6.03 9.81 -9.24
N ALA A 110 5.00 8.98 -9.06
CA ALA A 110 5.15 7.68 -8.44
C ALA A 110 5.74 6.65 -9.43
N PRO A 111 6.75 5.86 -9.05
CA PRO A 111 7.30 4.77 -9.87
C PRO A 111 6.46 3.49 -9.84
N SER A 112 5.41 3.40 -9.02
CA SER A 112 4.65 2.16 -8.88
C SER A 112 3.19 2.35 -8.46
N LEU A 113 2.39 1.32 -8.70
CA LEU A 113 1.06 1.18 -8.08
C LEU A 113 0.67 -0.28 -7.85
N GLY A 114 -0.37 -0.48 -7.04
CA GLY A 114 -0.89 -1.80 -6.76
C GLY A 114 -2.24 -1.86 -6.05
N THR A 115 -2.60 -3.10 -5.70
CA THR A 115 -3.84 -3.54 -5.03
C THR A 115 -3.58 -4.96 -4.47
N GLN A 116 -4.56 -5.66 -3.90
CA GLN A 116 -4.46 -7.12 -3.73
C GLN A 116 -4.24 -7.83 -5.08
N PHE A 117 -3.60 -9.01 -5.09
CA PHE A 117 -3.39 -9.78 -6.34
C PHE A 117 -4.72 -10.01 -7.08
N ALA A 118 -5.72 -10.46 -6.32
CA ALA A 118 -7.11 -10.58 -6.69
C ALA A 118 -7.91 -10.86 -5.41
N ILE A 119 -9.23 -10.68 -5.42
CA ILE A 119 -10.08 -11.21 -4.35
C ILE A 119 -11.12 -12.15 -4.98
N PHE A 120 -11.09 -13.43 -4.60
CA PHE A 120 -12.00 -14.42 -5.15
C PHE A 120 -13.27 -14.55 -4.32
N THR A 121 -14.35 -14.97 -4.99
CA THR A 121 -15.55 -15.45 -4.31
C THR A 121 -15.28 -16.81 -3.68
N HIS A 122 -16.09 -17.22 -2.70
CA HIS A 122 -16.01 -18.59 -2.16
C HIS A 122 -16.17 -19.65 -3.27
N LYS A 123 -17.14 -19.45 -4.17
CA LYS A 123 -17.41 -20.38 -5.28
C LYS A 123 -16.18 -20.58 -6.18
N ASP A 124 -15.44 -19.51 -6.46
CA ASP A 124 -14.28 -19.57 -7.35
C ASP A 124 -13.01 -20.03 -6.64
N TYR A 125 -12.90 -19.81 -5.33
CA TYR A 125 -11.74 -20.23 -4.55
C TYR A 125 -11.81 -21.68 -4.06
N ASP A 126 -13.00 -22.15 -3.67
CA ASP A 126 -13.19 -23.47 -3.06
C ASP A 126 -13.20 -24.61 -4.10
N ASP A 127 -13.43 -24.29 -5.37
CA ASP A 127 -13.26 -25.21 -6.50
C ASP A 127 -11.82 -25.08 -7.07
N PRO A 128 -10.95 -26.10 -6.93
CA PRO A 128 -9.56 -26.01 -7.36
C PRO A 128 -9.37 -25.74 -8.86
N GLN A 129 -10.28 -26.23 -9.71
CA GLN A 129 -10.18 -26.02 -11.16
C GLN A 129 -10.56 -24.58 -11.52
N ARG A 130 -11.64 -24.05 -10.93
CA ARG A 130 -12.03 -22.65 -11.10
C ARG A 130 -10.95 -21.71 -10.56
N ARG A 131 -10.40 -22.03 -9.39
CA ARG A 131 -9.33 -21.24 -8.76
C ARG A 131 -8.10 -21.18 -9.65
N ALA A 132 -7.62 -22.32 -10.14
CA ALA A 132 -6.44 -22.35 -11.00
C ALA A 132 -6.64 -21.52 -12.28
N ALA A 133 -7.78 -21.70 -12.95
CA ALA A 133 -8.12 -20.97 -14.17
C ALA A 133 -8.26 -19.46 -13.92
N LEU A 134 -8.87 -19.05 -12.81
CA LEU A 134 -9.07 -17.63 -12.50
C LEU A 134 -7.77 -16.95 -12.06
N ILE A 135 -6.80 -17.68 -11.48
CA ILE A 135 -5.44 -17.15 -11.22
C ILE A 135 -4.74 -16.84 -12.55
N ASP A 136 -4.83 -17.73 -13.54
CA ASP A 136 -4.25 -17.49 -14.88
C ASP A 136 -4.88 -16.26 -15.54
N ILE A 137 -6.20 -16.12 -15.45
CA ILE A 137 -6.92 -14.94 -15.96
C ILE A 137 -6.47 -13.67 -15.24
N ALA A 138 -6.36 -13.68 -13.91
CA ALA A 138 -5.93 -12.52 -13.13
C ALA A 138 -4.50 -12.11 -13.49
N LEU A 139 -3.61 -13.08 -13.73
CA LEU A 139 -2.23 -12.83 -14.14
C LEU A 139 -2.14 -12.20 -15.55
N GLU A 140 -3.05 -12.56 -16.46
CA GLU A 140 -3.15 -11.90 -17.76
C GLU A 140 -3.67 -10.45 -17.63
N CYS A 141 -4.61 -10.18 -16.73
CA CYS A 141 -5.02 -8.81 -16.41
C CYS A 141 -3.82 -7.98 -15.89
N TRP A 142 -2.99 -8.56 -15.01
CA TRP A 142 -1.76 -7.94 -14.55
C TRP A 142 -0.76 -7.71 -15.68
N ARG A 143 -0.64 -8.63 -16.65
CA ARG A 143 0.22 -8.46 -17.83
C ARG A 143 -0.23 -7.28 -18.69
N GLU A 144 -1.53 -7.17 -18.97
CA GLU A 144 -2.08 -6.03 -19.71
C GLU A 144 -1.81 -4.70 -19.00
N LEU A 145 -1.96 -4.67 -17.68
CA LEU A 145 -1.66 -3.49 -16.88
C LEU A 145 -0.15 -3.17 -16.90
N ALA A 146 0.71 -4.18 -16.75
CA ALA A 146 2.16 -4.02 -16.76
C ALA A 146 2.67 -3.44 -18.08
N GLU A 147 2.08 -3.83 -19.22
CA GLU A 147 2.44 -3.25 -20.52
C GLU A 147 2.10 -1.75 -20.58
N HIS A 148 0.91 -1.36 -20.12
CA HIS A 148 0.51 0.04 -20.07
C HIS A 148 1.35 0.84 -19.07
N ALA A 149 1.55 0.31 -17.87
CA ALA A 149 2.34 0.93 -16.80
C ALA A 149 3.78 1.20 -17.22
N ARG A 150 4.39 0.27 -17.98
CA ARG A 150 5.71 0.47 -18.59
C ARG A 150 5.75 1.67 -19.53
N VAL A 151 4.70 1.86 -20.34
CA VAL A 151 4.57 3.02 -21.26
C VAL A 151 4.32 4.32 -20.49
N ALA A 152 3.51 4.26 -19.43
CA ALA A 152 3.26 5.41 -18.54
C ALA A 152 4.52 5.85 -17.77
N GLY A 153 5.52 4.98 -17.64
CA GLY A 153 6.80 5.26 -16.99
C GLY A 153 6.93 4.70 -15.57
N LEU A 154 6.05 3.78 -15.17
CA LEU A 154 6.21 3.05 -13.91
C LEU A 154 7.35 2.02 -14.01
N GLU A 155 8.05 1.82 -12.91
CA GLU A 155 9.18 0.90 -12.79
C GLU A 155 8.74 -0.50 -12.34
N TYR A 156 7.69 -0.59 -11.52
CA TYR A 156 7.12 -1.85 -11.05
C TYR A 156 5.65 -1.69 -10.66
N LEU A 157 4.94 -2.81 -10.62
CA LEU A 157 3.63 -2.93 -9.99
C LEU A 157 3.77 -3.72 -8.68
N PHE A 158 2.79 -3.65 -7.80
CA PHE A 158 2.78 -4.50 -6.62
C PHE A 158 1.42 -5.14 -6.31
N TRP A 159 1.48 -6.28 -5.63
CA TRP A 159 0.32 -6.91 -5.00
C TRP A 159 0.49 -6.98 -3.48
N GLU A 160 -0.59 -6.75 -2.75
CA GLU A 160 -0.63 -6.88 -1.29
C GLU A 160 -1.06 -8.30 -0.89
N PRO A 161 -0.21 -9.07 -0.18
CA PRO A 161 -0.62 -10.31 0.47
C PRO A 161 -1.63 -10.04 1.57
N MET A 162 -2.66 -10.87 1.69
CA MET A 162 -3.75 -10.68 2.66
C MET A 162 -3.72 -11.77 3.73
N SER A 163 -4.83 -11.94 4.47
CA SER A 163 -4.89 -12.82 5.65
C SER A 163 -5.79 -14.04 5.49
N VAL A 164 -6.39 -14.26 4.32
CA VAL A 164 -7.21 -15.43 4.01
C VAL A 164 -6.94 -15.95 2.61
N GLY A 165 -7.10 -17.26 2.41
CA GLY A 165 -6.75 -17.92 1.15
C GLY A 165 -7.34 -17.26 -0.10
N ARG A 166 -8.65 -16.92 -0.08
CA ARG A 166 -9.35 -16.30 -1.22
C ARG A 166 -8.88 -14.88 -1.57
N GLU A 167 -8.03 -14.28 -0.74
CA GLU A 167 -7.41 -12.97 -0.96
C GLU A 167 -5.90 -13.06 -1.16
N PHE A 168 -5.37 -14.30 -1.23
CA PHE A 168 -3.99 -14.65 -1.54
C PHE A 168 -2.96 -14.23 -0.49
N GLY A 169 -1.84 -14.95 -0.46
CA GLY A 169 -0.71 -14.62 0.41
C GLY A 169 -0.94 -14.74 1.91
N HIS A 170 -2.00 -15.44 2.35
CA HIS A 170 -2.35 -15.64 3.76
C HIS A 170 -1.31 -16.35 4.64
N THR A 171 -0.30 -16.97 4.05
CA THR A 171 0.87 -17.52 4.75
C THR A 171 2.14 -17.09 4.02
N ILE A 172 3.27 -17.09 4.73
CA ILE A 172 4.57 -16.79 4.14
C ILE A 172 4.88 -17.78 3.00
N GLU A 173 4.50 -19.05 3.14
CA GLU A 173 4.72 -20.02 2.07
C GLU A 173 3.85 -19.75 0.85
N SER A 174 2.55 -19.47 1.03
CA SER A 174 1.66 -19.13 -0.08
C SER A 174 2.10 -17.85 -0.81
N CYS A 175 2.74 -16.92 -0.11
CA CYS A 175 3.38 -15.75 -0.72
C CYS A 175 4.54 -16.14 -1.62
N ARG A 176 5.45 -17.01 -1.16
CA ARG A 176 6.58 -17.50 -1.98
C ARG A 176 6.08 -18.19 -3.23
N GLU A 177 5.10 -19.07 -3.09
CA GLU A 177 4.52 -19.82 -4.21
C GLU A 177 3.91 -18.87 -5.27
N LEU A 178 3.10 -17.91 -4.84
CA LEU A 178 2.48 -16.96 -5.76
C LEU A 178 3.50 -16.01 -6.39
N GLN A 179 4.44 -15.47 -5.61
CA GLN A 179 5.49 -14.60 -6.15
C GLN A 179 6.38 -15.34 -7.15
N ALA A 180 6.75 -16.59 -6.88
CA ALA A 180 7.51 -17.40 -7.83
C ALA A 180 6.75 -17.63 -9.15
N ARG A 181 5.43 -17.84 -9.08
CA ARG A 181 4.58 -17.94 -10.28
C ARG A 181 4.51 -16.62 -11.04
N ILE A 182 4.38 -15.50 -10.34
CA ILE A 182 4.38 -14.15 -10.93
C ILE A 182 5.72 -13.87 -11.63
N ASP A 183 6.85 -14.15 -10.97
CA ASP A 183 8.18 -13.94 -11.52
C ASP A 183 8.40 -14.81 -12.78
N ALA A 184 7.99 -16.08 -12.73
CA ALA A 184 8.07 -17.00 -13.86
C ALA A 184 7.23 -16.57 -15.07
N ALA A 185 6.19 -15.75 -14.86
CA ALA A 185 5.36 -15.24 -15.94
C ALA A 185 6.05 -14.20 -16.82
N GLY A 186 7.15 -13.58 -16.35
CA GLY A 186 7.90 -12.59 -17.13
C GLY A 186 7.01 -11.43 -17.61
N LEU A 187 6.43 -10.69 -16.67
CA LEU A 187 5.63 -9.50 -16.99
C LEU A 187 6.51 -8.37 -17.56
N PRO A 188 5.94 -7.44 -18.37
CA PRO A 188 6.67 -6.33 -18.99
C PRO A 188 7.47 -5.43 -18.01
N ILE A 189 6.97 -5.27 -16.79
CA ILE A 189 7.68 -4.71 -15.63
C ILE A 189 7.42 -5.61 -14.43
N PRO A 190 8.32 -5.64 -13.42
CA PRO A 190 8.15 -6.52 -12.27
C PRO A 190 6.83 -6.28 -11.53
N LEU A 191 6.11 -7.36 -11.18
CA LEU A 191 5.03 -7.33 -10.20
C LEU A 191 5.58 -7.88 -8.88
N LYS A 192 5.82 -6.96 -7.94
CA LYS A 192 6.45 -7.23 -6.64
C LYS A 192 5.40 -7.36 -5.54
N MET A 193 5.82 -7.71 -4.34
CA MET A 193 4.93 -7.68 -3.18
C MET A 193 4.91 -6.27 -2.56
N MET A 194 3.85 -5.98 -1.82
CA MET A 194 3.84 -4.98 -0.76
C MET A 194 3.34 -5.67 0.50
N VAL A 195 4.27 -6.14 1.33
CA VAL A 195 3.96 -6.89 2.54
C VAL A 195 3.48 -5.93 3.62
N ASP A 196 2.34 -6.25 4.23
CA ASP A 196 1.99 -5.77 5.56
C ASP A 196 2.40 -6.81 6.61
N ILE A 197 3.19 -6.37 7.58
CA ILE A 197 3.71 -7.24 8.63
C ILE A 197 2.62 -7.73 9.61
N ASP A 198 1.45 -7.10 9.65
CA ASP A 198 0.36 -7.55 10.53
C ASP A 198 -0.64 -8.50 9.84
N HIS A 199 -0.51 -8.70 8.52
CA HIS A 199 -1.29 -9.68 7.78
C HIS A 199 -0.92 -11.14 8.14
N GLY A 200 -1.59 -12.08 7.47
CA GLY A 200 -1.42 -13.52 7.65
C GLY A 200 -2.53 -14.19 8.46
N ASP A 201 -2.71 -15.48 8.21
CA ASP A 201 -3.78 -16.31 8.74
C ASP A 201 -3.61 -16.61 10.22
N VAL A 202 -4.45 -16.00 11.06
CA VAL A 202 -4.49 -16.21 12.52
C VAL A 202 -4.78 -17.64 12.95
N THR A 203 -5.28 -18.48 12.03
CA THR A 203 -5.54 -19.90 12.26
C THR A 203 -4.41 -20.81 11.79
N SER A 204 -3.35 -20.25 11.19
CA SER A 204 -2.20 -21.04 10.75
C SER A 204 -1.54 -21.78 11.91
N PRO A 205 -1.20 -23.08 11.75
CA PRO A 205 -0.43 -23.82 12.76
C PRO A 205 1.03 -23.37 12.82
N ASN A 206 1.51 -22.60 11.82
CA ASN A 206 2.85 -22.04 11.80
C ASN A 206 2.85 -20.64 12.43
N PRO A 207 3.47 -20.43 13.60
CA PRO A 207 3.45 -19.15 14.29
C PRO A 207 4.14 -18.03 13.51
N ALA A 208 5.01 -18.35 12.56
CA ALA A 208 5.67 -17.36 11.71
C ALA A 208 4.67 -16.63 10.80
N ASP A 209 3.56 -17.27 10.41
CA ASP A 209 2.55 -16.64 9.53
C ASP A 209 1.79 -15.51 10.21
N ILE A 210 1.93 -15.36 11.54
CA ILE A 210 1.28 -14.31 12.32
C ILE A 210 2.27 -13.46 13.12
N ASP A 211 3.57 -13.68 12.93
CA ASP A 211 4.63 -12.92 13.58
C ASP A 211 5.10 -11.79 12.65
N PRO A 212 4.89 -10.52 13.03
CA PRO A 212 5.33 -9.39 12.23
C PRO A 212 6.83 -9.36 11.94
N TYR A 213 7.65 -9.91 12.84
CA TYR A 213 9.10 -9.97 12.63
C TYR A 213 9.50 -11.04 11.62
N ALA A 214 8.75 -12.15 11.55
CA ALA A 214 8.96 -13.16 10.52
C ALA A 214 8.59 -12.61 9.13
N TRP A 215 7.46 -11.91 9.02
CA TRP A 215 7.06 -11.22 7.79
C TRP A 215 8.08 -10.15 7.35
N ALA A 216 8.54 -9.32 8.28
CA ALA A 216 9.53 -8.28 8.01
C ALA A 216 10.84 -8.83 7.44
N GLY A 217 11.25 -10.04 7.82
CA GLY A 217 12.46 -10.69 7.30
C GLY A 217 12.25 -11.57 6.07
N ALA A 218 11.01 -11.89 5.69
CA ALA A 218 10.74 -12.91 4.68
C ALA A 218 10.93 -12.42 3.23
N PHE A 219 10.54 -11.18 2.95
CA PHE A 219 10.44 -10.62 1.59
C PHE A 219 11.06 -9.24 1.32
N PRO A 220 11.99 -8.67 2.12
CA PRO A 220 12.52 -7.32 1.82
C PRO A 220 13.05 -7.10 0.40
N LYS A 221 13.60 -8.13 -0.26
CA LYS A 221 14.09 -8.00 -1.65
C LYS A 221 12.96 -7.99 -2.68
N GLN A 222 11.82 -8.61 -2.35
CA GLN A 222 10.64 -8.70 -3.20
C GLN A 222 9.55 -7.69 -2.83
N SER A 223 9.73 -6.94 -1.73
CA SER A 223 8.75 -5.98 -1.21
C SER A 223 9.39 -4.60 -1.05
N PRO A 224 9.46 -3.78 -2.11
CA PRO A 224 10.07 -2.45 -2.03
C PRO A 224 9.40 -1.55 -0.99
N ILE A 225 8.10 -1.71 -0.81
CA ILE A 225 7.30 -1.04 0.20
C ILE A 225 6.88 -2.08 1.24
N ILE A 226 6.97 -1.74 2.51
CA ILE A 226 6.53 -2.59 3.63
C ILE A 226 5.56 -1.78 4.49
N HIS A 227 4.32 -2.24 4.56
CA HIS A 227 3.29 -1.66 5.41
C HIS A 227 3.53 -2.02 6.86
N ILE A 228 3.40 -1.01 7.72
CA ILE A 228 3.56 -1.13 9.16
C ILE A 228 2.43 -0.41 9.90
N LYS A 229 2.05 -1.02 11.01
CA LYS A 229 1.09 -0.53 11.98
C LYS A 229 1.47 -1.03 13.36
N GLN A 230 1.02 -0.37 14.41
CA GLN A 230 1.20 -0.94 15.74
C GLN A 230 0.28 -2.15 15.87
N SER A 231 0.85 -3.28 16.29
CA SER A 231 0.13 -4.55 16.42
C SER A 231 -0.12 -4.85 17.89
N SER A 232 -1.33 -5.27 18.22
CA SER A 232 -1.67 -5.85 19.53
C SER A 232 -1.94 -7.34 19.39
N MET A 233 -1.96 -8.07 20.50
CA MET A 233 -2.11 -9.54 20.50
C MET A 233 -3.34 -10.07 19.75
N ASN A 234 -4.38 -9.24 19.54
CA ASN A 234 -5.62 -9.65 18.89
C ASN A 234 -5.68 -9.35 17.37
N LYS A 235 -4.65 -8.73 16.77
CA LYS A 235 -4.64 -8.27 15.36
C LYS A 235 -5.91 -7.48 14.96
N GLY A 236 -6.52 -6.79 15.92
CA GLY A 236 -7.87 -6.23 15.79
C GLY A 236 -7.95 -4.83 15.18
N GLY A 237 -6.84 -4.25 14.73
CA GLY A 237 -6.87 -2.98 14.02
C GLY A 237 -5.50 -2.45 13.59
N HIS A 238 -5.52 -1.45 12.70
CA HIS A 238 -4.32 -0.82 12.17
C HIS A 238 -3.91 0.36 13.06
N TRP A 239 -3.34 0.07 14.23
CA TRP A 239 -3.21 1.06 15.29
C TRP A 239 -2.05 2.03 15.01
N PRO A 240 -2.18 3.33 15.35
CA PRO A 240 -1.10 4.29 15.24
C PRO A 240 -0.01 4.05 16.30
N PHE A 241 1.18 4.58 16.07
CA PHE A 241 2.34 4.49 16.96
C PHE A 241 2.34 5.59 18.03
N THR A 242 1.23 5.74 18.75
CA THR A 242 1.11 6.70 19.86
C THR A 242 1.59 6.10 21.17
N ALA A 243 1.92 6.93 22.16
CA ALA A 243 2.33 6.49 23.50
C ALA A 243 1.34 5.49 24.13
N ALA A 244 0.04 5.70 23.92
CA ALA A 244 -1.01 4.80 24.42
C ALA A 244 -0.92 3.41 23.80
N TYR A 245 -0.74 3.32 22.48
CA TYR A 245 -0.69 2.05 21.77
C TYR A 245 0.68 1.37 21.81
N ASN A 246 1.76 2.16 21.93
CA ASN A 246 3.13 1.64 22.08
C ASN A 246 3.35 0.96 23.44
N LYS A 247 2.55 1.27 24.46
CA LYS A 247 2.65 0.64 25.79
C LYS A 247 2.43 -0.88 25.73
N ASP A 248 1.43 -1.30 24.96
CA ASP A 248 1.02 -2.71 24.81
C ASP A 248 1.33 -3.25 23.40
N GLY A 249 1.99 -2.44 22.58
CA GLY A 249 2.32 -2.71 21.20
C GLY A 249 3.50 -3.67 21.04
N ARG A 250 3.50 -4.41 19.93
CA ARG A 250 4.53 -5.42 19.64
C ARG A 250 5.65 -4.92 18.74
N ILE A 251 5.42 -3.88 17.95
CA ILE A 251 6.35 -3.40 16.93
C ILE A 251 7.31 -2.39 17.55
N VAL A 252 8.60 -2.74 17.54
CA VAL A 252 9.71 -1.90 18.01
C VAL A 252 10.59 -1.53 16.80
N PRO A 253 10.84 -0.24 16.54
CA PRO A 253 11.54 0.22 15.33
C PRO A 253 12.87 -0.48 15.05
N GLN A 254 13.78 -0.53 16.02
CA GLN A 254 15.10 -1.12 15.80
C GLN A 254 15.00 -2.62 15.48
N LYS A 255 14.10 -3.34 16.18
CA LYS A 255 13.92 -4.77 15.98
C LYS A 255 13.30 -5.05 14.60
N LEU A 256 12.35 -4.22 14.16
CA LEU A 256 11.76 -4.34 12.83
C LEU A 256 12.80 -4.10 11.74
N LEU A 257 13.54 -2.98 11.81
CA LEU A 257 14.55 -2.63 10.82
C LEU A 257 15.67 -3.67 10.76
N GLU A 258 16.04 -4.26 11.89
CA GLU A 258 17.00 -5.36 11.93
C GLU A 258 16.47 -6.61 11.22
N ALA A 259 15.20 -6.98 11.44
CA ALA A 259 14.58 -8.10 10.73
C ALA A 259 14.56 -7.86 9.20
N VAL A 260 14.23 -6.64 8.77
CA VAL A 260 14.28 -6.25 7.34
C VAL A 260 15.71 -6.38 6.78
N ARG A 261 16.73 -5.92 7.51
CA ARG A 261 18.14 -6.07 7.09
C ARG A 261 18.57 -7.53 7.02
N GLN A 262 18.16 -8.36 7.97
CA GLN A 262 18.44 -9.80 7.96
C GLN A 262 17.79 -10.51 6.78
N GLY A 263 16.61 -10.08 6.36
CA GLY A 263 15.96 -10.48 5.10
C GLY A 263 16.62 -9.92 3.83
N GLY A 264 17.65 -9.08 4.00
CA GLY A 264 18.44 -8.49 2.92
C GLY A 264 17.88 -7.19 2.33
N GLY A 265 16.98 -6.51 3.05
CA GLY A 265 16.49 -5.18 2.70
C GLY A 265 17.52 -4.10 3.04
N THR A 266 17.62 -3.08 2.18
CA THR A 266 18.60 -1.99 2.35
C THR A 266 18.00 -0.59 2.26
N ASP A 267 16.94 -0.44 1.46
CA ASP A 267 16.38 0.83 1.02
C ASP A 267 14.87 0.75 0.80
N ASN A 268 14.22 -0.21 1.46
CA ASN A 268 12.78 -0.33 1.49
C ASN A 268 12.11 0.94 2.01
N GLU A 269 10.99 1.29 1.40
CA GLU A 269 10.06 2.28 1.92
C GLU A 269 9.23 1.62 3.03
N ILE A 270 9.33 2.15 4.25
CA ILE A 270 8.53 1.72 5.38
C ILE A 270 7.29 2.62 5.45
N CYS A 271 6.13 2.07 5.14
CA CYS A 271 4.90 2.83 4.94
C CYS A 271 3.96 2.67 6.15
N LEU A 272 3.60 3.78 6.78
CA LEU A 272 2.60 3.82 7.85
C LEU A 272 1.21 3.56 7.26
N GLU A 273 0.57 2.48 7.68
CA GLU A 273 -0.80 2.15 7.27
C GLU A 273 -1.71 2.10 8.50
N LEU A 274 -2.44 3.19 8.73
CA LEU A 274 -3.17 3.44 9.98
C LEU A 274 -4.68 3.52 9.73
N SER A 275 -5.49 3.16 10.73
CA SER A 275 -6.94 3.32 10.66
C SER A 275 -7.55 3.87 11.94
N PHE A 276 -8.62 4.65 11.78
CA PHE A 276 -9.29 5.38 12.84
C PHE A 276 -10.79 5.24 12.66
N ARG A 277 -11.48 4.85 13.74
CA ARG A 277 -12.95 4.77 13.72
C ARG A 277 -13.53 6.17 13.53
N GLU A 278 -14.56 6.26 12.71
CA GLU A 278 -15.35 7.47 12.44
C GLU A 278 -16.28 7.78 13.63
N ARG A 279 -15.68 8.01 14.81
CA ARG A 279 -16.35 8.29 16.08
C ARG A 279 -15.55 9.29 16.88
N GLU A 280 -16.24 10.25 17.48
CA GLU A 280 -15.62 11.22 18.38
C GLU A 280 -15.16 10.55 19.70
N PRO A 281 -14.02 10.95 20.29
CA PRO A 281 -13.12 12.04 19.85
C PRO A 281 -12.06 11.61 18.82
N VAL A 282 -11.99 10.32 18.46
CA VAL A 282 -10.92 9.74 17.65
C VAL A 282 -10.86 10.36 16.25
N ASP A 283 -12.01 10.63 15.64
CA ASP A 283 -12.09 11.17 14.27
C ASP A 283 -11.42 12.54 14.12
N ARG A 284 -11.38 13.34 15.21
CA ARG A 284 -10.70 14.65 15.25
C ARG A 284 -9.22 14.57 15.61
N GLN A 285 -8.74 13.39 15.99
CA GLN A 285 -7.36 13.18 16.44
C GLN A 285 -6.46 12.56 15.37
N VAL A 286 -7.02 12.23 14.19
CA VAL A 286 -6.33 11.54 13.10
C VAL A 286 -4.99 12.20 12.75
N VAL A 287 -5.00 13.49 12.39
CA VAL A 287 -3.76 14.21 12.01
C VAL A 287 -2.74 14.19 13.14
N SER A 288 -3.15 14.46 14.39
CA SER A 288 -2.24 14.47 15.55
C SER A 288 -1.66 13.09 15.87
N MET A 289 -2.44 12.02 15.73
CA MET A 289 -1.98 10.65 15.99
C MET A 289 -1.08 10.12 14.88
N ILE A 290 -1.33 10.52 13.62
CA ILE A 290 -0.40 10.23 12.53
C ILE A 290 0.90 11.01 12.75
N ARG A 291 0.83 12.30 13.11
CA ARG A 291 2.02 13.11 13.45
C ARG A 291 2.86 12.45 14.54
N GLU A 292 2.24 12.02 15.64
CA GLU A 292 2.93 11.31 16.73
C GLU A 292 3.56 10.01 16.23
N SER A 293 2.90 9.30 15.31
CA SER A 293 3.46 8.09 14.70
C SER A 293 4.70 8.40 13.86
N VAL A 294 4.69 9.48 13.08
CA VAL A 294 5.88 9.93 12.33
C VAL A 294 7.00 10.34 13.30
N ASP A 295 6.67 11.07 14.36
CA ASP A 295 7.63 11.46 15.42
C ASP A 295 8.26 10.25 16.12
N PHE A 296 7.50 9.17 16.32
CA PHE A 296 7.99 7.91 16.89
C PHE A 296 9.03 7.22 15.99
N TRP A 297 8.85 7.27 14.67
CA TRP A 297 9.76 6.63 13.71
C TRP A 297 10.95 7.51 13.29
N ALA A 298 10.83 8.83 13.41
CA ALA A 298 11.84 9.80 12.95
C ALA A 298 13.27 9.57 13.50
N PRO A 299 13.49 9.11 14.75
CA PRO A 299 14.84 8.77 15.23
C PRO A 299 15.47 7.54 14.55
N HIS A 300 14.70 6.78 13.76
CA HIS A 300 15.09 5.49 13.20
C HIS A 300 15.14 5.47 11.67
N ILE A 301 14.31 6.29 11.01
CA ILE A 301 14.15 6.35 9.57
C ILE A 301 14.00 7.82 9.14
N GLU A 302 14.65 8.21 8.04
CA GLU A 302 14.49 9.54 7.48
C GLU A 302 13.04 9.76 7.01
N THR A 303 12.44 10.85 7.49
CA THR A 303 11.04 11.21 7.21
C THR A 303 10.91 12.16 6.01
N GLY A 304 12.03 12.71 5.56
CA GLY A 304 12.09 13.74 4.52
C GLY A 304 11.58 15.11 4.98
N ARG A 305 11.36 15.30 6.30
CA ARG A 305 10.84 16.57 6.85
C ARG A 305 11.67 17.79 6.50
N ALA A 306 12.99 17.64 6.37
CA ALA A 306 13.87 18.74 6.00
C ALA A 306 13.68 19.18 4.53
N ASP A 307 13.15 18.29 3.68
CA ASP A 307 12.84 18.58 2.27
C ASP A 307 11.42 19.14 2.11
N LEU A 308 10.56 18.97 3.12
CA LEU A 308 9.33 19.73 3.21
C LEU A 308 9.72 21.19 3.44
N ILE A 309 9.12 22.06 2.65
CA ILE A 309 9.60 23.44 2.53
C ILE A 309 9.60 24.16 3.89
N ALA A 310 10.82 24.46 4.34
CA ALA A 310 11.25 25.81 4.70
C ALA A 310 11.77 26.51 3.42
N ALA A 311 11.00 27.43 2.86
CA ALA A 311 11.43 28.37 1.82
C ALA A 311 10.51 29.59 1.90
N ASN A 312 11.05 30.62 2.57
CA ASN A 312 10.67 32.03 2.63
C ASN A 312 9.18 32.40 2.69
#